data_AF-A0A1B2J979-F1
#
_entry.id   AF-A0A1B2J979-F1
#
_cell.length_a   1.000
_cell.length_b   1.000
_cell.length_c   1.000
_cell.angle_alpha   90.00
_cell.angle_beta   90.00
_cell.angle_gamma   90.00
#
_symmetry.space_group_name_H-M   'P 1'
#
loop_
_entity.id
_entity.type
_entity.pdbx_description
1 polymer ?
#
loop_
_entity_poly.entity_id
_entity_poly.type
_entity_poly.pdbx_seq_one_letter_code
_entity_poly.pdbx_strand_id
1 'polypeptide(L)'
;MVWPFSSEKIQTKDDFRIPKDLDELLKQEESTLSEREFKSNLKQLSELTNHRPLDPSPTLAPKDDSNAEKQSDLQSSEPKGKIVTAKTALFENSPLLHDSRQDPKPLTQEQLKNARELSQYKRENPLHASVLVNCADLQLAFLNCLTEGKFAERMRGCNVKNNFYQSCLNKQSMIFKFFDYNSMTSIKEFEEIKYVADSLFTKYYQCYDDLFEEEKNEKFAKELRAKREEFHCRFGK
;
A
#
# COMPACT_ATOMS: atom_id res chain seq x y z
N MET A 1 -32.35 27.58 -9.01
CA MET A 1 -32.60 27.41 -7.56
C MET A 1 -31.54 28.21 -6.83
N VAL A 2 -31.90 28.91 -5.74
CA VAL A 2 -30.97 29.79 -5.00
C VAL A 2 -30.85 29.26 -3.58
N TRP A 3 -29.62 29.09 -3.09
CA TRP A 3 -29.33 28.60 -1.75
C TRP A 3 -29.23 29.77 -0.77
N PRO A 4 -29.96 29.77 0.36
CA PRO A 4 -29.81 30.76 1.41
C PRO A 4 -28.59 30.43 2.30
N PHE A 5 -27.69 31.38 2.48
CA PHE A 5 -26.64 31.30 3.51
C PHE A 5 -27.19 31.81 4.84
N SER A 6 -27.17 30.97 5.88
CA SER A 6 -27.10 31.43 7.27
C SER A 6 -25.63 31.43 7.72
N SER A 7 -25.27 32.32 8.65
CA SER A 7 -23.88 32.58 9.05
C SER A 7 -23.75 32.60 10.56
N GLU A 8 -23.65 31.42 11.16
CA GLU A 8 -23.32 31.27 12.58
C GLU A 8 -21.81 31.09 12.78
N LYS A 9 -21.31 31.65 13.88
CA LYS A 9 -19.86 31.75 14.15
C LYS A 9 -19.39 30.53 14.94
N ILE A 10 -18.77 29.58 14.24
CA ILE A 10 -18.10 28.45 14.89
C ILE A 10 -16.94 28.98 15.77
N GLN A 11 -16.99 28.69 17.07
CA GLN A 11 -15.88 28.96 17.99
C GLN A 11 -14.84 27.84 17.89
N THR A 12 -13.60 28.18 17.56
CA THR A 12 -12.47 27.25 17.63
C THR A 12 -12.07 27.02 19.08
N LYS A 13 -12.32 25.83 19.62
CA LYS A 13 -11.63 25.29 20.80
C LYS A 13 -10.78 24.10 20.39
N ASP A 14 -9.47 24.31 20.35
CA ASP A 14 -8.50 23.23 20.31
C ASP A 14 -8.44 22.50 21.66
N ASP A 15 -8.74 21.20 21.66
CA ASP A 15 -8.33 20.26 22.73
C ASP A 15 -8.28 18.81 22.19
N PHE A 16 -7.72 18.62 20.98
CA PHE A 16 -7.48 17.29 20.41
C PHE A 16 -6.30 16.60 21.10
N ARG A 17 -6.56 16.04 22.28
CA ARG A 17 -5.58 15.23 23.02
C ARG A 17 -5.45 13.84 22.41
N ILE A 18 -4.38 13.64 21.66
CA ILE A 18 -3.96 12.32 21.18
C ILE A 18 -3.68 11.41 22.40
N PRO A 19 -4.17 10.15 22.42
CA PRO A 19 -3.80 9.18 23.45
C PRO A 19 -2.28 8.96 23.49
N LYS A 20 -1.67 9.05 24.67
CA LYS A 20 -0.20 9.02 24.84
C LYS A 20 0.43 7.77 24.22
N ASP A 21 -0.23 6.63 24.40
CA ASP A 21 0.19 5.32 23.92
C ASP A 21 0.41 5.28 22.39
N LEU A 22 -0.29 6.13 21.63
CA LEU A 22 -0.15 6.25 20.18
C LEU A 22 1.07 7.10 19.77
N ASP A 23 1.38 8.14 20.55
CA ASP A 23 2.55 9.00 20.37
C ASP A 23 3.86 8.28 20.78
N GLU A 24 3.77 7.32 21.70
CA GLU A 24 4.87 6.43 22.08
C GLU A 24 5.13 5.33 21.03
N LEU A 25 4.07 4.74 20.44
CA LEU A 25 4.19 3.81 19.31
C LEU A 25 4.81 4.45 18.06
N LEU A 26 4.39 5.66 17.68
CA LEU A 26 4.94 6.37 16.52
C LEU A 26 6.45 6.63 16.67
N LYS A 27 6.91 6.97 17.88
CA LYS A 27 8.35 7.15 18.18
C LYS A 27 9.15 5.85 18.15
N GLN A 28 8.49 4.70 18.21
CA GLN A 28 9.14 3.39 18.20
C GLN A 28 9.43 2.89 16.78
N GLU A 29 8.60 3.23 15.78
CA GLU A 29 8.86 2.84 14.38
C GLU A 29 9.94 3.70 13.69
N GLU A 30 10.06 4.99 14.02
CA GLU A 30 11.00 5.91 13.33
C GLU A 30 12.50 5.65 13.60
N SER A 31 12.85 4.85 14.61
CA SER A 31 14.21 4.84 15.20
C SER A 31 15.09 3.60 14.95
N THR A 32 14.80 2.80 13.92
CA THR A 32 15.53 1.51 13.68
C THR A 32 16.36 1.40 12.39
N LEU A 33 16.25 2.31 11.43
CA LEU A 33 17.13 2.35 10.25
C LEU A 33 18.29 3.31 10.46
N SER A 34 19.53 2.82 10.38
CA SER A 34 20.71 3.69 10.46
C SER A 34 20.84 4.54 9.20
N GLU A 35 21.22 5.83 9.33
CA GLU A 35 21.64 6.66 8.19
C GLU A 35 22.69 5.99 7.31
N ARG A 36 23.53 5.13 7.91
CA ARG A 36 24.58 4.36 7.25
C ARG A 36 24.01 3.33 6.26
N GLU A 37 22.89 2.71 6.60
CA GLU A 37 22.19 1.71 5.79
C GLU A 37 21.34 2.39 4.71
N PHE A 38 20.70 3.51 5.05
CA PHE A 38 19.99 4.35 4.09
C PHE A 38 20.93 4.84 2.96
N LYS A 39 22.14 5.28 3.32
CA LYS A 39 23.17 5.70 2.35
C LYS A 39 23.76 4.55 1.53
N SER A 40 23.89 3.32 2.07
CA SER A 40 24.33 2.17 1.27
C SER A 40 23.29 1.74 0.25
N ASN A 41 22.00 1.74 0.63
CA ASN A 41 20.91 1.32 -0.24
C ASN A 41 20.70 2.30 -1.41
N LEU A 42 20.80 3.61 -1.15
CA LEU A 42 20.84 4.63 -2.21
C LEU A 42 22.00 4.43 -3.19
N LYS A 43 23.18 4.06 -2.70
CA LYS A 43 24.34 3.82 -3.58
C LYS A 43 24.15 2.60 -4.48
N GLN A 44 23.65 1.48 -3.95
CA GLN A 44 23.34 0.29 -4.75
C GLN A 44 22.29 0.57 -5.86
N LEU A 45 21.26 1.38 -5.56
CA LEU A 45 20.28 1.80 -6.57
C LEU A 45 20.88 2.67 -7.69
N SER A 46 21.86 3.52 -7.36
CA SER A 46 22.60 4.31 -8.35
C SER A 46 23.56 3.47 -9.21
N GLU A 47 24.10 2.38 -8.66
CA GLU A 47 24.99 1.46 -9.40
C GLU A 47 24.18 0.59 -10.38
N LEU A 48 22.98 0.14 -9.99
CA LEU A 48 22.07 -0.64 -10.84
C LEU A 48 21.46 0.14 -12.02
N THR A 49 21.43 1.47 -11.97
CA THR A 49 20.78 2.32 -12.99
C THR A 49 21.71 2.76 -14.13
N ASN A 50 22.99 2.39 -14.11
CA ASN A 50 23.98 2.81 -15.11
C ASN A 50 24.07 1.92 -16.38
N HIS A 51 23.09 1.05 -16.63
CA HIS A 51 23.01 0.30 -17.89
C HIS A 51 22.37 1.13 -19.03
N ARG A 52 23.26 1.81 -19.76
CA ARG A 52 23.07 2.61 -20.98
C ARG A 52 21.95 2.16 -21.95
N PRO A 53 21.06 3.07 -22.41
CA PRO A 53 20.13 2.83 -23.53
C PRO A 53 20.81 2.63 -24.88
N LEU A 54 20.13 1.97 -25.82
CA LEU A 54 20.60 1.70 -27.18
C LEU A 54 20.40 2.89 -28.13
N ASP A 55 21.42 3.18 -28.94
CA ASP A 55 21.43 4.20 -29.99
C ASP A 55 20.73 3.74 -31.30
N PRO A 56 20.05 4.62 -32.03
CA PRO A 56 19.83 4.50 -33.47
C PRO A 56 20.82 5.37 -34.29
N SER A 57 21.18 4.90 -35.49
CA SER A 57 22.11 5.57 -36.44
C SER A 57 21.82 5.06 -37.87
N PRO A 58 22.40 5.62 -38.96
CA PRO A 58 23.58 6.51 -39.05
C PRO A 58 23.43 7.73 -39.98
N THR A 59 24.48 8.57 -40.12
CA THR A 59 24.98 9.14 -41.40
C THR A 59 26.39 9.79 -41.25
N LEU A 60 27.38 9.21 -41.94
CA LEU A 60 28.61 9.79 -42.54
C LEU A 60 29.47 10.87 -41.82
N ALA A 61 30.58 10.40 -41.20
CA ALA A 61 32.00 10.67 -41.58
C ALA A 61 32.61 12.12 -41.62
N PRO A 62 33.95 12.28 -41.65
CA PRO A 62 35.00 11.62 -40.83
C PRO A 62 36.11 12.59 -40.33
N LYS A 63 36.95 12.15 -39.37
CA LYS A 63 38.44 12.24 -39.39
C LYS A 63 39.12 11.76 -38.08
N ASP A 64 40.27 11.11 -38.26
CA ASP A 64 41.59 11.18 -37.57
C ASP A 64 41.64 11.64 -36.08
N ASP A 65 42.47 11.09 -35.18
CA ASP A 65 43.64 10.21 -35.40
C ASP A 65 43.98 9.28 -34.19
N SER A 66 44.70 8.21 -34.50
CA SER A 66 45.51 7.25 -33.72
C SER A 66 45.65 7.36 -32.19
N ASN A 67 45.41 6.23 -31.49
CA ASN A 67 46.47 5.61 -30.69
C ASN A 67 46.25 4.11 -30.37
N ALA A 68 47.36 3.36 -30.26
CA ALA A 68 47.45 1.98 -29.78
C ALA A 68 47.88 1.98 -28.27
N GLU A 69 47.89 0.93 -27.45
CA GLU A 69 47.56 -0.52 -27.51
C GLU A 69 47.17 -0.96 -26.05
N LYS A 70 47.20 -2.19 -25.47
CA LYS A 70 47.68 -3.55 -25.81
C LYS A 70 46.92 -4.65 -25.02
N GLN A 71 47.22 -5.91 -25.35
CA GLN A 71 47.14 -7.16 -24.55
C GLN A 71 47.78 -7.04 -23.13
N SER A 72 47.61 -7.91 -22.12
CA SER A 72 46.76 -9.11 -21.84
C SER A 72 46.69 -9.28 -20.28
N ASP A 73 46.62 -10.41 -19.54
CA ASP A 73 46.69 -11.87 -19.76
C ASP A 73 46.09 -12.68 -18.57
N LEU A 74 46.21 -14.02 -18.56
CA LEU A 74 45.67 -14.94 -17.54
C LEU A 74 46.63 -15.21 -16.36
N GLN A 75 46.07 -15.32 -15.14
CA GLN A 75 46.47 -16.25 -14.05
C GLN A 75 45.38 -16.17 -12.94
N SER A 76 44.80 -17.22 -12.35
CA SER A 76 45.10 -18.65 -12.15
C SER A 76 46.10 -18.98 -11.02
N SER A 77 45.57 -19.24 -9.82
CA SER A 77 46.24 -20.01 -8.76
C SER A 77 45.26 -20.60 -7.72
N GLU A 78 45.20 -21.93 -7.62
CA GLU A 78 44.81 -22.62 -6.37
C GLU A 78 45.95 -22.52 -5.34
N PRO A 79 45.69 -22.80 -4.06
CA PRO A 79 46.49 -23.86 -3.43
C PRO A 79 45.69 -24.89 -2.62
N LYS A 80 46.16 -26.15 -2.62
CA LYS A 80 45.53 -27.31 -1.98
C LYS A 80 46.00 -27.50 -0.53
N GLY A 81 45.09 -27.85 0.39
CA GLY A 81 45.31 -27.78 1.85
C GLY A 81 44.88 -28.99 2.70
N LYS A 82 45.21 -30.22 2.28
CA LYS A 82 45.29 -31.49 3.06
C LYS A 82 44.25 -31.83 4.16
N ILE A 83 43.62 -32.99 3.94
CA ILE A 83 42.84 -33.81 4.89
C ILE A 83 43.57 -34.06 6.23
N VAL A 84 42.83 -34.03 7.34
CA VAL A 84 43.10 -34.83 8.55
C VAL A 84 41.81 -35.52 8.99
N THR A 85 41.87 -36.83 9.25
CA THR A 85 40.71 -37.65 9.64
C THR A 85 40.77 -37.97 11.13
N ALA A 86 39.67 -37.77 11.86
CA ALA A 86 39.47 -38.28 13.21
C ALA A 86 38.08 -38.92 13.33
N LYS A 87 38.03 -40.16 13.82
CA LYS A 87 36.78 -40.85 14.18
C LYS A 87 36.61 -40.83 15.70
N THR A 88 35.43 -40.46 16.16
CA THR A 88 34.90 -40.91 17.46
C THR A 88 33.40 -41.16 17.30
N ALA A 89 32.85 -42.14 18.02
CA ALA A 89 31.45 -42.58 17.95
C ALA A 89 30.72 -42.29 19.27
N LEU A 90 29.44 -42.72 19.34
CA LEU A 90 28.46 -42.46 20.42
C LEU A 90 27.91 -41.02 20.35
N PHE A 91 26.60 -40.77 20.46
CA PHE A 91 25.57 -41.57 21.15
C PHE A 91 24.38 -41.99 20.28
N GLU A 92 23.82 -43.16 20.58
CA GLU A 92 22.42 -43.47 20.32
C GLU A 92 21.53 -42.73 21.33
N ASN A 93 20.41 -42.17 20.86
CA ASN A 93 19.07 -42.22 21.49
C ASN A 93 18.14 -41.22 20.79
N SER A 94 17.36 -41.69 19.82
CA SER A 94 16.31 -40.88 19.18
C SER A 94 14.98 -41.06 19.90
N PRO A 95 14.35 -40.00 20.42
CA PRO A 95 12.91 -39.87 20.30
C PRO A 95 12.63 -39.69 18.81
N LEU A 96 12.11 -40.73 18.14
CA LEU A 96 11.70 -40.63 16.75
C LEU A 96 10.50 -39.67 16.67
N LEU A 97 10.78 -38.39 16.40
CA LEU A 97 9.75 -37.48 15.91
C LEU A 97 9.11 -38.12 14.70
N HIS A 98 7.80 -38.32 14.77
CA HIS A 98 7.03 -38.95 13.70
C HIS A 98 6.98 -37.96 12.54
N ASP A 99 7.93 -38.08 11.62
CA ASP A 99 8.13 -37.22 10.45
C ASP A 99 6.97 -37.42 9.47
N SER A 100 5.83 -36.81 9.81
CA SER A 100 4.56 -36.90 9.12
C SER A 100 4.60 -36.02 7.87
N ARG A 101 5.48 -36.42 6.94
CA ARG A 101 5.52 -35.90 5.57
C ARG A 101 4.27 -36.35 4.84
N GLN A 102 3.18 -35.64 5.10
CA GLN A 102 2.12 -35.55 4.12
C GLN A 102 2.73 -34.86 2.90
N ASP A 103 3.06 -35.63 1.88
CA ASP A 103 3.54 -35.08 0.61
C ASP A 103 2.58 -33.99 0.14
N PRO A 104 3.05 -32.75 -0.09
CA PRO A 104 2.16 -31.62 -0.36
C PRO A 104 1.41 -31.88 -1.66
N LYS A 105 0.13 -32.24 -1.54
CA LYS A 105 -0.74 -32.62 -2.65
C LYS A 105 -0.65 -31.55 -3.74
N PRO A 106 -0.20 -31.90 -4.96
CA PRO A 106 0.09 -30.89 -5.98
C PRO A 106 -1.17 -30.10 -6.31
N LEU A 107 -1.07 -28.77 -6.24
CA LEU A 107 -2.16 -27.87 -6.60
C LEU A 107 -2.57 -28.13 -8.06
N THR A 108 -3.88 -28.09 -8.32
CA THR A 108 -4.37 -28.18 -9.70
C THR A 108 -3.92 -26.95 -10.50
N GLN A 109 -3.86 -27.09 -11.82
CA GLN A 109 -3.54 -25.97 -12.72
C GLN A 109 -4.49 -24.78 -12.52
N GLU A 110 -5.76 -25.04 -12.17
CA GLU A 110 -6.75 -24.03 -11.81
C GLU A 110 -6.43 -23.35 -10.47
N GLN A 111 -6.04 -24.11 -9.44
CA GLN A 111 -5.62 -23.53 -8.16
C GLN A 111 -4.39 -22.63 -8.32
N LEU A 112 -3.41 -23.03 -9.13
CA LEU A 112 -2.24 -22.23 -9.47
C LEU A 112 -2.61 -20.96 -10.26
N LYS A 113 -3.56 -21.05 -11.20
CA LYS A 113 -4.10 -19.90 -11.94
C LYS A 113 -4.79 -18.93 -10.98
N ASN A 114 -5.74 -19.41 -10.17
CA ASN A 114 -6.51 -18.58 -9.24
C ASN A 114 -5.62 -17.91 -8.20
N ALA A 115 -4.58 -18.60 -7.70
CA ALA A 115 -3.59 -18.03 -6.80
C ALA A 115 -2.75 -16.93 -7.46
N ARG A 116 -2.38 -17.09 -8.74
CA ARG A 116 -1.70 -16.05 -9.52
C ARG A 116 -2.60 -14.83 -9.74
N GLU A 117 -3.85 -15.03 -10.12
CA GLU A 117 -4.83 -13.97 -10.35
C GLU A 117 -5.11 -13.19 -9.05
N LEU A 118 -5.29 -13.88 -7.92
CA LEU A 118 -5.40 -13.25 -6.60
C LEU A 118 -4.14 -12.45 -6.23
N SER A 119 -2.95 -13.03 -6.46
CA SER A 119 -1.67 -12.37 -6.17
C SER A 119 -1.42 -11.14 -7.05
N GLN A 120 -1.88 -11.15 -8.29
CA GLN A 120 -1.88 -9.99 -9.18
C GLN A 120 -2.89 -8.94 -8.69
N TYR A 121 -4.14 -9.33 -8.47
CA TYR A 121 -5.19 -8.45 -7.97
C TYR A 121 -4.78 -7.73 -6.68
N LYS A 122 -4.19 -8.43 -5.70
CA LYS A 122 -3.68 -7.83 -4.44
C LYS A 122 -2.59 -6.78 -4.64
N ARG A 123 -1.83 -6.83 -5.74
CA ARG A 123 -0.78 -5.85 -6.08
C ARG A 123 -1.33 -4.66 -6.86
N GLU A 124 -2.41 -4.87 -7.62
CA GLU A 124 -3.12 -3.84 -8.39
C GLU A 124 -4.14 -3.06 -7.52
N ASN A 125 -4.72 -3.72 -6.50
CA ASN A 125 -5.72 -3.16 -5.58
C ASN A 125 -5.20 -3.19 -4.11
N PRO A 126 -4.06 -2.57 -3.78
CA PRO A 126 -3.68 -2.37 -2.37
C PRO A 126 -4.68 -1.42 -1.69
N LEU A 127 -4.81 -1.51 -0.35
CA LEU A 127 -5.81 -0.75 0.42
C LEU A 127 -5.86 0.75 0.06
N HIS A 128 -4.71 1.41 -0.12
CA HIS A 128 -4.67 2.83 -0.48
C HIS A 128 -5.25 3.13 -1.86
N ALA A 129 -5.06 2.23 -2.85
CA ALA A 129 -5.60 2.41 -4.19
C ALA A 129 -7.13 2.22 -4.19
N SER A 130 -7.62 1.20 -3.48
CA SER A 130 -9.06 0.97 -3.30
C SER A 130 -9.76 2.13 -2.56
N VAL A 131 -9.09 2.74 -1.58
CA VAL A 131 -9.54 3.98 -0.93
C VAL A 131 -9.60 5.15 -1.90
N LEU A 132 -8.57 5.34 -2.75
CA LEU A 132 -8.55 6.41 -3.75
C LEU A 132 -9.64 6.24 -4.81
N VAL A 133 -9.89 5.02 -5.28
CA VAL A 133 -10.98 4.70 -6.22
C VAL A 133 -12.33 5.08 -5.63
N ASN A 134 -12.63 4.67 -4.38
CA ASN A 134 -13.89 5.01 -3.72
C ASN A 134 -14.07 6.51 -3.43
N CYS A 135 -13.00 7.31 -3.44
CA CYS A 135 -13.07 8.76 -3.23
C CYS A 135 -12.81 9.59 -4.51
N ALA A 136 -12.76 8.96 -5.69
CA ALA A 136 -12.36 9.59 -6.94
C ALA A 136 -13.27 10.77 -7.36
N ASP A 137 -14.58 10.65 -7.17
CA ASP A 137 -15.53 11.74 -7.51
C ASP A 137 -15.34 12.98 -6.61
N LEU A 138 -14.96 12.78 -5.34
CA LEU A 138 -14.63 13.89 -4.44
C LEU A 138 -13.26 14.50 -4.75
N GLN A 139 -12.30 13.67 -5.19
CA GLN A 139 -11.01 14.13 -5.72
C GLN A 139 -11.23 15.03 -6.95
N LEU A 140 -12.05 14.58 -7.90
CA LEU A 140 -12.42 15.32 -9.10
C LEU A 140 -13.18 16.61 -8.75
N ALA A 141 -14.15 16.55 -7.83
CA ALA A 141 -14.89 17.72 -7.38
C ALA A 141 -13.97 18.79 -6.72
N PHE A 142 -12.94 18.36 -6.00
CA PHE A 142 -11.89 19.22 -5.43
C PHE A 142 -10.99 19.82 -6.53
N LEU A 143 -10.46 19.01 -7.44
CA LEU A 143 -9.62 19.47 -8.56
C LEU A 143 -10.37 20.47 -9.45
N ASN A 144 -11.61 20.18 -9.81
CA ASN A 144 -12.47 21.09 -10.60
C ASN A 144 -12.77 22.40 -9.86
N CYS A 145 -12.71 22.41 -8.52
CA CYS A 145 -12.77 23.66 -7.77
C CYS A 145 -11.49 24.50 -7.94
N LEU A 146 -10.31 23.87 -7.92
CA LEU A 146 -9.03 24.57 -8.09
C LEU A 146 -8.84 25.15 -9.52
N THR A 147 -9.43 24.52 -10.54
CA THR A 147 -9.37 24.97 -11.94
C THR A 147 -10.50 25.94 -12.30
N GLU A 148 -11.76 25.55 -12.04
CA GLU A 148 -12.98 26.20 -12.58
C GLU A 148 -13.88 26.81 -11.50
N GLY A 149 -13.58 26.56 -10.21
CA GLY A 149 -14.36 27.08 -9.08
C GLY A 149 -14.37 28.61 -8.97
N LYS A 150 -15.23 29.14 -8.09
CA LYS A 150 -15.34 30.59 -7.88
C LYS A 150 -14.01 31.14 -7.38
N PHE A 151 -13.61 32.33 -7.83
CA PHE A 151 -12.33 32.94 -7.44
C PHE A 151 -12.12 32.99 -5.91
N ALA A 152 -13.16 33.33 -5.14
CA ALA A 152 -13.10 33.36 -3.67
C ALA A 152 -12.99 31.98 -3.00
N GLU A 153 -13.38 30.89 -3.68
CA GLU A 153 -13.20 29.51 -3.22
C GLU A 153 -11.78 29.01 -3.56
N ARG A 154 -11.30 29.35 -4.77
CA ARG A 154 -9.94 29.06 -5.24
C ARG A 154 -8.86 29.75 -4.41
N MET A 155 -9.03 31.03 -4.11
CA MET A 155 -8.15 31.79 -3.20
C MET A 155 -8.16 31.28 -1.75
N ARG A 156 -9.10 30.40 -1.40
CA ARG A 156 -9.18 29.69 -0.11
C ARG A 156 -8.84 28.20 -0.25
N GLY A 157 -8.08 27.82 -1.27
CA GLY A 157 -7.63 26.43 -1.50
C GLY A 157 -8.74 25.41 -1.70
N CYS A 158 -9.99 25.85 -1.95
CA CYS A 158 -11.18 24.99 -1.97
C CYS A 158 -11.36 24.12 -0.71
N ASN A 159 -10.95 24.63 0.46
CA ASN A 159 -10.85 23.90 1.73
C ASN A 159 -12.03 22.97 2.07
N VAL A 160 -13.29 23.39 1.86
CA VAL A 160 -14.46 22.54 2.16
C VAL A 160 -14.45 21.24 1.34
N LYS A 161 -14.12 21.32 0.05
CA LYS A 161 -14.03 20.12 -0.82
C LYS A 161 -12.80 19.28 -0.51
N ASN A 162 -11.66 19.90 -0.22
CA ASN A 162 -10.47 19.19 0.23
C ASN A 162 -10.77 18.41 1.52
N ASN A 163 -11.33 19.07 2.54
CA ASN A 163 -11.66 18.45 3.81
C ASN A 163 -12.69 17.31 3.65
N PHE A 164 -13.67 17.46 2.76
CA PHE A 164 -14.62 16.38 2.47
C PHE A 164 -13.94 15.17 1.80
N TYR A 165 -13.06 15.41 0.83
CA TYR A 165 -12.22 14.38 0.22
C TYR A 165 -11.30 13.68 1.24
N GLN A 166 -10.61 14.43 2.10
CA GLN A 166 -9.78 13.85 3.18
C GLN A 166 -10.62 13.03 4.17
N SER A 167 -11.83 13.49 4.53
CA SER A 167 -12.75 12.72 5.36
C SER A 167 -13.24 11.43 4.67
N CYS A 168 -13.42 11.45 3.35
CA CYS A 168 -13.67 10.23 2.57
C CYS A 168 -12.49 9.26 2.70
N LEU A 169 -11.25 9.71 2.41
CA LEU A 169 -10.06 8.85 2.51
C LEU A 169 -9.94 8.22 3.92
N ASN A 170 -10.20 9.00 4.97
CA ASN A 170 -10.16 8.53 6.36
C ASN A 170 -11.29 7.52 6.67
N LYS A 171 -12.55 7.81 6.28
CA LYS A 171 -13.69 6.91 6.51
C LYS A 171 -13.53 5.61 5.71
N GLN A 172 -13.19 5.68 4.42
CA GLN A 172 -12.89 4.51 3.58
C GLN A 172 -11.76 3.68 4.18
N SER A 173 -10.63 4.30 4.55
CA SER A 173 -9.49 3.59 5.17
C SER A 173 -9.88 2.88 6.47
N MET A 174 -10.75 3.50 7.28
CA MET A 174 -11.28 2.90 8.52
C MET A 174 -12.20 1.71 8.21
N ILE A 175 -13.06 1.80 7.19
CA ILE A 175 -13.91 0.68 6.74
C ILE A 175 -13.03 -0.49 6.25
N PHE A 176 -12.09 -0.27 5.33
CA PHE A 176 -11.23 -1.34 4.82
C PHE A 176 -10.39 -2.00 5.93
N LYS A 177 -9.91 -1.23 6.92
CA LYS A 177 -9.26 -1.79 8.12
C LYS A 177 -10.25 -2.59 8.98
N PHE A 178 -11.47 -2.11 9.17
CA PHE A 178 -12.52 -2.79 9.94
C PHE A 178 -13.00 -4.11 9.32
N PHE A 179 -12.89 -4.29 8.00
CA PHE A 179 -13.14 -5.55 7.30
C PHE A 179 -11.87 -6.41 7.08
N ASP A 180 -10.77 -6.08 7.75
CA ASP A 180 -9.51 -6.81 7.71
C ASP A 180 -8.95 -7.01 6.28
N TYR A 181 -9.11 -6.02 5.39
CA TYR A 181 -8.90 -6.11 3.92
C TYR A 181 -7.67 -6.91 3.46
N ASN A 182 -6.51 -6.71 4.10
CA ASN A 182 -5.27 -7.39 3.73
C ASN A 182 -5.36 -8.93 3.90
N SER A 183 -6.20 -9.42 4.81
CA SER A 183 -6.48 -10.84 5.10
C SER A 183 -7.39 -11.53 4.08
N MET A 184 -7.94 -10.82 3.09
CA MET A 184 -8.88 -11.40 2.14
C MET A 184 -8.21 -12.46 1.24
N THR A 185 -8.97 -13.50 0.92
CA THR A 185 -8.49 -14.73 0.27
C THR A 185 -9.03 -14.93 -1.14
N SER A 186 -10.01 -14.12 -1.54
CA SER A 186 -10.66 -14.18 -2.85
C SER A 186 -10.90 -12.78 -3.42
N ILE A 187 -10.94 -12.66 -4.75
CA ILE A 187 -11.26 -11.40 -5.44
C ILE A 187 -12.70 -10.94 -5.11
N LYS A 188 -13.60 -11.88 -4.80
CA LYS A 188 -14.99 -11.58 -4.40
C LYS A 188 -15.08 -10.84 -3.05
N GLU A 189 -14.27 -11.22 -2.07
CA GLU A 189 -14.18 -10.48 -0.80
C GLU A 189 -13.73 -9.03 -1.03
N PHE A 190 -12.72 -8.84 -1.88
CA PHE A 190 -12.16 -7.53 -2.19
C PHE A 190 -13.16 -6.60 -2.88
N GLU A 191 -13.88 -7.08 -3.89
CA GLU A 191 -14.88 -6.28 -4.60
C GLU A 191 -16.14 -6.01 -3.76
N GLU A 192 -16.60 -6.98 -2.96
CA GLU A 192 -17.73 -6.77 -2.04
C GLU A 192 -17.43 -5.63 -1.06
N ILE A 193 -16.21 -5.57 -0.49
CA ILE A 193 -15.87 -4.50 0.46
C ILE A 193 -15.54 -3.16 -0.21
N LYS A 194 -15.03 -3.15 -1.45
CA LYS A 194 -14.99 -1.91 -2.25
C LYS A 194 -16.40 -1.33 -2.40
N TYR A 195 -17.38 -2.15 -2.79
CA TYR A 195 -18.78 -1.74 -2.92
C TYR A 195 -19.44 -1.36 -1.59
N VAL A 196 -19.29 -2.16 -0.53
CA VAL A 196 -19.88 -1.86 0.79
C VAL A 196 -19.30 -0.57 1.39
N ALA A 197 -18.01 -0.30 1.21
CA ALA A 197 -17.37 0.88 1.76
C ALA A 197 -17.77 2.18 1.03
N ASP A 198 -17.89 2.17 -0.30
CA ASP A 198 -18.50 3.27 -1.06
C ASP A 198 -19.99 3.43 -0.69
N SER A 199 -20.78 2.37 -0.82
CA SER A 199 -22.23 2.40 -0.58
C SER A 199 -22.59 2.95 0.80
N LEU A 200 -21.88 2.54 1.87
CA LEU A 200 -22.07 3.11 3.21
C LEU A 200 -21.63 4.57 3.32
N PHE A 201 -20.56 4.99 2.64
CA PHE A 201 -20.15 6.39 2.68
C PHE A 201 -21.15 7.27 1.93
N THR A 202 -21.45 6.96 0.68
CA THR A 202 -22.33 7.73 -0.21
C THR A 202 -23.79 7.74 0.27
N LYS A 203 -24.23 6.72 1.03
CA LYS A 203 -25.54 6.70 1.70
C LYS A 203 -25.66 7.71 2.85
N TYR A 204 -24.59 7.90 3.63
CA TYR A 204 -24.61 8.68 4.87
C TYR A 204 -23.95 10.06 4.78
N TYR A 205 -23.07 10.28 3.81
CA TYR A 205 -22.30 11.52 3.65
C TYR A 205 -22.34 11.97 2.18
N GLN A 206 -23.35 12.78 1.84
CA GLN A 206 -23.55 13.38 0.51
C GLN A 206 -22.89 14.77 0.41
N CYS A 207 -22.71 15.45 1.54
CA CYS A 207 -22.03 16.73 1.67
C CYS A 207 -21.08 16.74 2.88
N TYR A 208 -20.32 17.83 3.02
CA TYR A 208 -19.36 18.00 4.11
C TYR A 208 -20.03 18.09 5.48
N ASP A 209 -21.22 18.70 5.55
CA ASP A 209 -21.91 18.99 6.81
C ASP A 209 -22.49 17.71 7.46
N ASP A 210 -22.84 16.71 6.63
CA ASP A 210 -23.29 15.38 7.07
C ASP A 210 -22.29 14.67 8.00
N LEU A 211 -20.99 14.99 7.89
CA LEU A 211 -19.93 14.42 8.72
C LEU A 211 -20.09 14.77 10.20
N PHE A 212 -20.75 15.90 10.51
CA PHE A 212 -20.92 16.43 11.87
C PHE A 212 -22.27 16.05 12.48
N GLU A 213 -23.18 15.44 11.73
CA GLU A 213 -24.45 14.95 12.26
C GLU A 213 -24.22 13.65 13.06
N GLU A 214 -24.38 13.73 14.39
CA GLU A 214 -24.22 12.59 15.29
C GLU A 214 -25.15 11.42 14.91
N GLU A 215 -26.42 11.72 14.59
CA GLU A 215 -27.41 10.69 14.19
C GLU A 215 -27.01 9.94 12.91
N LYS A 216 -26.40 10.62 11.92
CA LYS A 216 -25.86 9.97 10.71
C LYS A 216 -24.65 9.10 11.04
N ASN A 217 -23.75 9.60 11.90
CA ASN A 217 -22.58 8.84 12.35
C ASN A 217 -22.96 7.58 13.15
N GLU A 218 -23.97 7.64 14.04
CA GLU A 218 -24.48 6.48 14.77
C GLU A 218 -25.12 5.44 13.85
N LYS A 219 -25.99 5.87 12.92
CA LYS A 219 -26.63 5.00 11.93
C LYS A 219 -25.59 4.31 11.04
N PHE A 220 -24.61 5.07 10.53
CA PHE A 220 -23.45 4.57 9.80
C PHE A 220 -22.69 3.51 10.62
N ALA A 221 -22.34 3.79 11.87
CA ALA A 221 -21.59 2.87 12.72
C ALA A 221 -22.37 1.58 13.04
N LYS A 222 -23.70 1.66 13.16
CA LYS A 222 -24.59 0.51 13.35
C LYS A 222 -24.67 -0.37 12.10
N GLU A 223 -24.86 0.23 10.93
CA GLU A 223 -24.95 -0.52 9.67
C GLU A 223 -23.59 -1.10 9.24
N LEU A 224 -22.48 -0.40 9.52
CA LEU A 224 -21.12 -0.89 9.31
C LEU A 224 -20.84 -2.20 10.09
N ARG A 225 -21.31 -2.30 11.34
CA ARG A 225 -21.21 -3.54 12.14
C ARG A 225 -22.04 -4.66 11.54
N ALA A 226 -23.32 -4.39 11.25
CA ALA A 226 -24.21 -5.36 10.61
C ALA A 226 -23.69 -5.86 9.26
N LYS A 227 -23.04 -4.99 8.47
CA LYS A 227 -22.40 -5.38 7.20
C LYS A 227 -21.13 -6.21 7.40
N ARG A 228 -20.36 -6.02 8.47
CA ARG A 228 -19.24 -6.91 8.85
C ARG A 228 -19.74 -8.29 9.28
N GLU A 229 -20.81 -8.33 10.08
CA GLU A 229 -21.46 -9.58 10.50
C GLU A 229 -22.01 -10.34 9.28
N GLU A 230 -22.70 -9.67 8.35
CA GLU A 230 -23.18 -10.27 7.09
C GLU A 230 -22.02 -10.79 6.23
N PHE A 231 -20.94 -10.02 6.09
CA PHE A 231 -19.76 -10.40 5.30
C PHE A 231 -19.03 -11.62 5.89
N HIS A 232 -18.77 -11.63 7.21
CA HIS A 232 -18.15 -12.77 7.88
C HIS A 232 -19.03 -14.04 7.77
N CYS A 233 -20.35 -13.92 7.97
CA CYS A 233 -21.30 -15.02 7.71
C CYS A 233 -21.26 -15.53 6.26
N ARG A 234 -21.07 -14.63 5.27
CA ARG A 234 -21.07 -14.98 3.83
C ARG A 234 -19.78 -15.64 3.36
N PHE A 235 -18.63 -15.25 3.93
CA PHE A 235 -17.30 -15.72 3.51
C PHE A 235 -16.63 -16.70 4.49
N GLY A 236 -17.24 -17.00 5.63
CA GLY A 236 -16.75 -17.99 6.59
C GLY A 236 -15.54 -17.51 7.40
N LYS A 237 -15.63 -16.29 7.95
CA LYS A 237 -14.62 -15.65 8.81
C LYS A 237 -15.11 -15.48 10.25
#